data_AF-A0A3D2N1X5-F1
#
_entry.id   AF-A0A3D2N1X5-F1
#
_cell.length_a   1.000
_cell.length_b   1.000
_cell.length_c   1.000
_cell.angle_alpha   90.00
_cell.angle_beta   90.00
_cell.angle_gamma   90.00
#
_symmetry.space_group_name_H-M   'P 1'
#
loop_
_entity.id
_entity.type
_entity.pdbx_description
1 polymer ?
#
loop_
_entity_poly.entity_id
_entity_poly.type
_entity_poly.pdbx_seq_one_letter_code
_entity_poly.pdbx_strand_id
1 'polypeptide(L)'
;SLGMLASASLNDTKFGLYEPSHGSAPDIAGQDKANPLATILSASMMLRYSFDMDKEADAIDNAVKQVLAEGYRTGDIMSEGMKQVGCKEMGSLVAERV
;
A
#
# COMPACT_ATOMS: atom_id res chain seq x y z
N SER A 1 8.81 -6.13 -4.83
CA SER A 1 9.73 -5.34 -3.99
C SER A 1 9.45 -5.63 -2.53
N LEU A 2 10.47 -5.76 -1.69
CA LEU A 2 10.30 -5.93 -0.23
C LEU A 2 9.56 -4.75 0.41
N GLY A 3 9.75 -3.54 -0.10
CA GLY A 3 9.09 -2.32 0.40
C GLY A 3 7.58 -2.24 0.15
N MET A 4 6.98 -3.23 -0.52
CA MET A 4 5.52 -3.30 -0.74
C MET A 4 4.82 -4.37 0.10
N LEU A 5 5.54 -5.06 0.98
CA LEU A 5 4.98 -6.15 1.76
C LEU A 5 4.11 -5.59 2.91
N ALA A 6 2.81 -5.88 2.86
CA ALA A 6 1.90 -5.69 3.98
C ALA A 6 2.18 -6.71 5.11
N SER A 7 1.78 -6.38 6.33
CA SER A 7 1.90 -7.25 7.51
C SER A 7 0.65 -7.14 8.39
N ALA A 8 0.38 -8.23 9.12
CA ALA A 8 -0.66 -8.27 10.14
C ALA A 8 -0.23 -9.17 11.31
N SER A 9 -0.53 -8.71 12.53
CA SER A 9 -0.46 -9.51 13.75
C SER A 9 -1.88 -9.76 14.25
N LEU A 10 -2.34 -11.02 14.17
CA LEU A 10 -3.72 -11.42 14.45
C LEU A 10 -3.81 -12.14 15.80
N ASN A 11 -4.95 -12.02 16.48
CA ASN A 11 -5.28 -12.91 17.60
C ASN A 11 -6.13 -14.11 17.13
N ASP A 12 -6.66 -14.87 18.09
CA ASP A 12 -7.54 -16.04 17.86
C ASP A 12 -8.98 -15.67 17.45
N THR A 13 -9.29 -14.38 17.43
CA THR A 13 -10.56 -13.82 16.96
C THR A 13 -10.34 -13.10 15.62
N LYS A 14 -11.07 -12.02 15.35
CA LYS A 14 -10.90 -11.17 14.16
C LYS A 14 -10.07 -9.92 14.43
N PHE A 15 -9.70 -9.64 15.68
CA PHE A 15 -8.93 -8.45 16.02
C PHE A 15 -7.46 -8.60 15.58
N GLY A 16 -6.93 -7.57 14.93
CA GLY A 16 -5.54 -7.56 14.46
C GLY A 16 -4.92 -6.17 14.43
N LEU A 17 -3.60 -6.12 14.51
CA LEU A 17 -2.79 -4.95 14.19
C LEU A 17 -2.25 -5.10 12.77
N TYR A 18 -2.46 -4.07 11.94
CA TYR A 18 -2.08 -4.05 10.54
C TYR A 18 -1.08 -2.93 10.28
N GLU A 19 0.05 -3.27 9.70
CA GLU A 19 1.17 -2.35 9.51
C GLU A 19 1.95 -2.72 8.24
N PRO A 20 2.65 -1.79 7.59
CA PRO A 20 3.60 -2.16 6.54
C PRO A 20 4.75 -2.99 7.15
N SER A 21 5.32 -3.94 6.40
CA SER A 21 6.49 -4.70 6.86
C SER A 21 7.77 -3.85 6.94
N HIS A 22 7.78 -2.68 6.30
CA HIS A 22 8.94 -1.77 6.33
C HIS A 22 8.92 -0.88 7.58
N GLY A 23 10.12 -0.50 8.03
CA GLY A 23 10.30 0.40 9.19
C GLY A 23 10.10 1.88 8.86
N SER A 24 10.67 2.75 9.71
CA SER A 24 10.41 4.20 9.74
C SER A 24 11.09 5.04 8.65
N ALA A 25 12.13 4.53 7.98
CA ALA A 25 12.93 5.24 6.96
C ALA A 25 13.20 6.74 7.29
N PRO A 26 13.94 7.05 8.38
CA PRO A 26 14.10 8.43 8.87
C PRO A 26 14.75 9.40 7.88
N ASP A 27 15.59 8.87 6.99
CA ASP A 27 16.32 9.60 5.95
C ASP A 27 15.42 10.27 4.90
N ILE A 28 14.19 9.76 4.71
CA ILE A 28 13.19 10.31 3.78
C ILE A 28 11.95 10.87 4.49
N ALA A 29 11.95 10.92 5.83
CA ALA A 29 10.83 11.44 6.60
C ALA A 29 10.49 12.89 6.21
N GLY A 30 9.20 13.15 5.95
CA GLY A 30 8.72 14.48 5.55
C GLY A 30 9.05 14.91 4.12
N GLN A 31 9.67 14.05 3.30
CA GLN A 31 10.10 14.42 1.93
C GLN A 31 9.15 13.95 0.81
N ASP A 32 7.98 13.41 1.16
CA ASP A 32 7.01 12.88 0.19
C ASP A 32 7.55 11.76 -0.72
N LYS A 33 8.56 11.00 -0.25
CA LYS A 33 9.22 9.92 -1.02
C LYS A 33 8.81 8.51 -0.61
N ALA A 34 8.22 8.36 0.58
CA ALA A 34 7.85 7.05 1.10
C ALA A 34 6.83 6.36 0.19
N ASN A 35 6.93 5.04 0.07
CA ASN A 35 5.96 4.24 -0.66
C ASN A 35 4.76 3.94 0.24
N PRO A 36 3.54 4.44 -0.06
CA PRO A 36 2.38 4.18 0.79
C PRO A 36 1.75 2.80 0.55
N LEU A 37 2.16 2.08 -0.50
CA LEU A 37 1.44 0.90 -0.99
C LEU A 37 1.40 -0.24 0.03
N ALA A 38 2.48 -0.48 0.78
CA ALA A 38 2.48 -1.52 1.82
C ALA A 38 1.44 -1.22 2.91
N THR A 39 1.36 0.03 3.39
CA THR A 39 0.38 0.45 4.40
C THR A 39 -1.05 0.34 3.86
N ILE A 40 -1.28 0.75 2.61
CA ILE A 40 -2.59 0.63 1.95
C ILE A 40 -3.01 -0.85 1.85
N LEU A 41 -2.09 -1.73 1.45
CA LEU A 41 -2.37 -3.17 1.37
C LEU A 41 -2.58 -3.79 2.77
N SER A 42 -1.94 -3.27 3.82
CA SER A 42 -2.25 -3.66 5.20
C SER A 42 -3.68 -3.25 5.60
N ALA A 43 -4.18 -2.11 5.12
CA ALA A 43 -5.59 -1.75 5.31
C ALA A 43 -6.55 -2.65 4.51
N SER A 44 -6.17 -3.11 3.31
CA SER A 44 -6.91 -4.16 2.58
C SER A 44 -6.98 -5.46 3.39
N MET A 45 -5.86 -5.93 3.96
CA MET A 45 -5.84 -7.08 4.86
C MET A 45 -6.74 -6.88 6.09
N MET A 46 -6.80 -5.67 6.63
CA MET A 46 -7.69 -5.34 7.74
C MET A 46 -9.17 -5.53 7.37
N LEU A 47 -9.60 -4.99 6.23
CA LEU A 47 -10.96 -5.18 5.73
C LEU A 47 -11.30 -6.67 5.55
N ARG A 48 -10.37 -7.43 4.97
CA ARG A 48 -10.55 -8.85 4.71
C ARG A 48 -10.64 -9.67 6.00
N TYR A 49 -9.67 -9.54 6.90
CA TYR A 49 -9.52 -10.45 8.04
C TYR A 49 -10.23 -9.99 9.31
N SER A 50 -10.38 -8.68 9.54
CA SER A 50 -11.08 -8.16 10.73
C SER A 50 -12.55 -7.89 10.51
N PHE A 51 -12.95 -7.55 9.29
CA PHE A 51 -14.28 -7.01 9.01
C PHE A 51 -15.13 -7.86 8.05
N ASP A 52 -14.60 -8.94 7.48
CA ASP A 52 -15.27 -9.76 6.46
C ASP A 52 -15.72 -8.95 5.23
N MET A 53 -14.97 -7.89 4.91
CA MET A 53 -15.26 -6.97 3.79
C MET A 53 -14.40 -7.34 2.58
N ASP A 54 -14.56 -8.57 2.08
CA ASP A 54 -13.77 -9.11 0.96
C ASP A 54 -13.88 -8.25 -0.30
N LYS A 55 -15.07 -7.74 -0.60
CA LYS A 55 -15.31 -6.93 -1.80
C LYS A 55 -14.53 -5.62 -1.75
N GLU A 56 -14.52 -4.94 -0.61
CA GLU A 56 -13.81 -3.68 -0.42
C GLU A 56 -12.30 -3.89 -0.36
N ALA A 57 -11.84 -5.00 0.25
CA ALA A 57 -10.44 -5.41 0.19
C ALA A 57 -9.98 -5.67 -1.25
N ASP A 58 -10.78 -6.40 -2.04
CA ASP A 58 -10.51 -6.66 -3.46
C ASP A 58 -10.47 -5.37 -4.29
N ALA A 59 -11.34 -4.39 -3.99
CA ALA A 59 -11.32 -3.09 -4.65
C ALA A 59 -9.98 -2.37 -4.43
N ILE A 60 -9.47 -2.35 -3.20
CA ILE A 60 -8.16 -1.76 -2.87
C ILE A 60 -7.02 -2.54 -3.57
N ASP A 61 -7.02 -3.87 -3.49
CA ASP A 61 -6.00 -4.72 -4.10
C ASP A 61 -5.94 -4.49 -5.62
N ASN A 62 -7.10 -4.35 -6.27
CA ASN A 62 -7.21 -4.10 -7.70
C ASN A 62 -6.81 -2.67 -8.08
N ALA A 63 -7.16 -1.66 -7.28
CA ALA A 63 -6.73 -0.29 -7.47
C ALA A 63 -5.19 -0.19 -7.44
N VAL A 64 -4.52 -0.83 -6.47
CA VAL A 64 -3.06 -0.88 -6.40
C VAL A 64 -2.46 -1.56 -7.64
N LYS A 65 -3.02 -2.71 -8.07
CA LYS A 65 -2.57 -3.40 -9.29
C LYS A 65 -2.72 -2.48 -10.52
N GLN A 66 -3.82 -1.76 -10.63
CA GLN A 66 -4.09 -0.86 -11.74
C GLN A 66 -3.10 0.30 -11.79
N VAL A 67 -2.85 0.98 -10.67
CA VAL A 67 -1.85 2.07 -10.59
C VAL A 67 -0.46 1.57 -11.02
N LEU A 68 -0.07 0.38 -10.57
CA LEU A 68 1.20 -0.22 -10.96
C LEU A 68 1.25 -0.61 -12.44
N ALA A 69 0.14 -1.11 -13.01
CA ALA A 69 0.02 -1.44 -14.42
C ALA A 69 0.09 -0.19 -15.33
N GLU A 70 -0.41 0.95 -14.85
CA GLU A 70 -0.31 2.25 -15.54
C GLU A 70 1.08 2.91 -15.46
N GLY A 71 2.00 2.24 -14.76
CA GLY A 71 3.42 2.58 -14.71
C GLY A 71 3.82 3.52 -13.57
N TYR A 72 2.93 3.87 -12.64
CA TYR A 72 3.27 4.77 -11.53
C TYR A 72 4.14 4.06 -10.49
N ARG A 73 5.19 4.73 -10.01
CA ARG A 73 6.16 4.19 -9.04
C ARG A 73 6.60 5.28 -8.07
N THR A 74 6.75 4.95 -6.79
CA THR A 74 7.59 5.73 -5.87
C THR A 74 9.06 5.37 -6.08
N GLY A 75 9.96 6.18 -5.54
CA GLY A 75 11.40 6.08 -5.83
C GLY A 75 12.03 4.70 -5.51
N ASP A 76 11.53 4.01 -4.50
CA ASP A 76 12.00 2.69 -4.05
C ASP A 76 11.67 1.53 -5.01
N ILE A 77 10.67 1.70 -5.87
CA ILE A 77 10.24 0.71 -6.87
C ILE A 77 10.37 1.22 -8.30
N MET A 78 11.12 2.31 -8.51
CA MET A 78 11.29 2.92 -9.81
C MET A 78 12.01 1.97 -10.77
N SER A 79 11.64 2.03 -12.05
CA SER A 79 12.27 1.28 -13.13
C SER A 79 12.22 2.10 -14.42
N GLU A 80 13.07 1.77 -15.38
CA GLU A 80 13.09 2.47 -16.66
C GLU A 80 11.73 2.43 -17.36
N GLY A 81 11.31 3.55 -17.96
CA GLY A 81 10.02 3.68 -18.64
C GLY A 81 8.80 3.84 -17.72
N MET A 82 8.99 3.87 -16.39
CA MET A 82 7.92 4.12 -15.42
C MET A 82 7.75 5.62 -15.12
N LYS A 83 6.65 5.99 -14.45
CA LYS A 83 6.33 7.35 -14.03
C LYS A 83 6.60 7.51 -12.54
N GLN A 84 7.59 8.31 -12.17
CA GLN A 84 7.90 8.56 -10.78
C GLN A 84 6.88 9.54 -10.15
N VAL A 85 6.35 9.19 -8.98
CA VAL A 85 5.43 10.00 -8.17
C VAL A 85 5.84 10.01 -6.70
N GLY A 86 5.34 10.98 -5.94
CA GLY A 86 5.51 11.06 -4.49
C GLY A 86 4.52 10.18 -3.70
N CYS A 87 4.64 10.18 -2.38
CA CYS A 87 3.76 9.44 -1.46
C CYS A 87 2.30 9.89 -1.61
N LYS A 88 2.07 11.21 -1.56
CA LYS A 88 0.71 11.78 -1.66
C LYS A 88 0.04 11.45 -2.99
N GLU A 89 0.75 11.67 -4.09
CA GLU A 89 0.21 11.40 -5.43
C GLU A 89 -0.08 9.91 -5.63
N MET A 90 0.81 9.02 -5.17
CA MET A 90 0.55 7.57 -5.19
C MET A 90 -0.74 7.23 -4.42
N GLY A 91 -0.95 7.82 -3.25
CA GLY A 91 -2.17 7.63 -2.47
C GLY A 91 -3.43 8.12 -3.21
N SER A 92 -3.39 9.31 -3.81
CA SER A 92 -4.50 9.84 -4.62
C SER A 92 -4.83 8.94 -5.81
N LEU A 93 -3.81 8.49 -6.54
CA LEU A 93 -3.99 7.60 -7.69
C LEU A 93 -4.67 6.28 -7.28
N VAL A 94 -4.30 5.71 -6.13
CA VAL A 94 -4.99 4.51 -5.63
C VAL A 94 -6.44 4.85 -5.30
N ALA A 95 -6.70 5.94 -4.56
CA ALA A 95 -8.05 6.31 -4.15
C ALA A 95 -9.00 6.59 -5.34
N GLU A 96 -8.49 7.14 -6.45
CA GLU A 96 -9.26 7.39 -7.67
C GLU A 96 -9.70 6.12 -8.42
N ARG A 97 -9.14 4.95 -8.07
CA ARG A 97 -9.37 3.65 -8.72
C ARG A 97 -10.14 2.66 -7.84
N VAL A 98 -10.59 3.09 -6.66
CA VAL A 98 -11.45 2.31 -5.75
C VAL A 98 -12.92 2.49 -6.12
#